data_AF-A0A1F5G0P6-F1
#
_entry.id   AF-A0A1F5G0P6-F1
#
_cell.length_a   1.000
_cell.length_b   1.000
_cell.length_c   1.000
_cell.angle_alpha   90.00
_cell.angle_beta   90.00
_cell.angle_gamma   90.00
#
_symmetry.space_group_name_H-M   'P 1'
#
loop_
_entity.id
_entity.type
_entity.pdbx_description
1 polymer ?
#
loop_
_entity_poly.entity_id
_entity_poly.type
_entity_poly.pdbx_seq_one_letter_code
_entity_poly.pdbx_strand_id
1 'polypeptide(L)'
;MTKAKIKAKTQKVEPETVNNEELENRLKRALADYHNLEKRIEEERKLLSKLSATLLIEKLLPVLDNLENAQIHLKDEGLEMVLKQFKDILAQEGVEEIPSIGTQFDPHFHEAVEIQQGGKDNIIVKVIIKGYKIEETVLRHAKVVVERKKVADSIQSVQNTANIDNQEDQTTKEETYV
;
A
#
# COMPACT_ATOMS: atom_id res chain seq x y z
N MET A 1 -35.08 -56.50 57.36
CA MET A 1 -33.77 -56.38 56.70
C MET A 1 -33.82 -55.39 55.54
N THR A 2 -34.09 -54.10 55.79
CA THR A 2 -34.41 -53.19 54.66
C THR A 2 -33.93 -51.75 54.79
N LYS A 3 -33.32 -51.35 55.91
CA LYS A 3 -32.79 -49.98 56.09
C LYS A 3 -31.27 -49.85 55.89
N ALA A 4 -30.52 -50.96 55.95
CA ALA A 4 -29.06 -50.96 55.81
C ALA A 4 -28.57 -50.92 54.34
N LYS A 5 -29.41 -51.30 53.37
CA LYS A 5 -29.06 -51.25 51.93
C LYS A 5 -29.27 -49.89 51.26
N ILE A 6 -30.03 -48.97 51.89
CA ILE A 6 -30.36 -47.67 51.29
C ILE A 6 -29.26 -46.64 51.59
N LYS A 7 -28.54 -46.77 52.71
CA LYS A 7 -27.50 -45.80 53.13
C LYS A 7 -26.15 -45.96 52.40
N ALA A 8 -25.94 -47.07 51.70
CA ALA A 8 -24.69 -47.34 50.97
C ALA A 8 -24.70 -46.82 49.52
N LYS A 9 -25.84 -46.33 49.01
CA LYS A 9 -25.98 -45.86 47.62
C LYS A 9 -25.85 -44.33 47.47
N THR A 10 -25.75 -43.60 48.59
CA THR A 10 -25.78 -42.13 48.62
C THR A 10 -24.40 -41.48 48.77
N GLN A 11 -23.31 -42.25 48.82
CA GLN A 11 -21.97 -41.72 49.16
C GLN A 11 -20.98 -41.69 47.98
N LYS A 12 -21.45 -41.76 46.72
CA LYS A 12 -20.59 -41.86 45.53
C LYS A 12 -20.90 -40.91 44.38
N VAL A 13 -21.83 -39.95 44.52
CA VAL A 13 -22.28 -39.13 43.39
C VAL A 13 -21.47 -37.83 43.19
N GLU A 14 -20.67 -37.41 44.18
CA GLU A 14 -19.99 -36.09 44.14
C GLU A 14 -18.62 -35.99 43.41
N PRO A 15 -17.83 -37.06 43.14
CA PRO A 15 -16.59 -36.90 42.36
C PRO A 15 -16.76 -37.07 40.83
N GLU A 16 -17.87 -37.63 40.34
CA GLU A 16 -18.08 -37.85 38.89
C GLU A 16 -18.67 -36.64 38.17
N THR A 17 -19.47 -35.82 38.85
CA THR A 17 -20.12 -34.63 38.25
C THR A 17 -19.14 -33.50 38.00
N VAL A 18 -18.18 -33.27 38.90
CA VAL A 18 -17.10 -32.27 38.75
C VAL A 18 -16.22 -32.59 37.53
N ASN A 19 -15.96 -33.87 37.30
CA ASN A 19 -15.18 -34.34 36.15
C ASN A 19 -15.94 -34.11 34.82
N ASN A 20 -17.27 -34.25 34.82
CA ASN A 20 -18.10 -33.93 33.66
C ASN A 20 -18.13 -32.43 33.34
N GLU A 21 -18.30 -31.55 34.33
CA GLU A 21 -18.29 -30.10 34.10
C GLU A 21 -16.92 -29.62 33.60
N GLU A 22 -15.83 -30.16 34.14
CA GLU A 22 -14.47 -29.86 33.68
C GLU A 22 -14.25 -30.34 32.23
N LEU A 23 -14.70 -31.55 31.90
CA LEU A 23 -14.64 -32.10 30.54
C LEU A 23 -15.49 -31.31 29.55
N GLU A 24 -16.70 -30.89 29.93
CA GLU A 24 -17.57 -30.04 29.11
C GLU A 24 -16.92 -28.67 28.87
N ASN A 25 -16.32 -28.08 29.89
CA ASN A 25 -15.63 -26.80 29.76
C ASN A 25 -14.38 -26.91 28.87
N ARG A 26 -13.63 -28.01 28.98
CA ARG A 26 -12.52 -28.33 28.07
C ARG A 26 -13.00 -28.53 26.64
N LEU A 27 -14.11 -29.24 26.44
CA LEU A 27 -14.73 -29.43 25.12
C LEU A 27 -15.18 -28.10 24.52
N LYS A 28 -15.91 -27.27 25.28
CA LYS A 28 -16.36 -25.95 24.85
C LYS A 28 -15.19 -25.06 24.45
N ARG A 29 -14.09 -25.10 25.21
CA ARG A 29 -12.86 -24.37 24.88
C ARG A 29 -12.21 -24.91 23.61
N ALA A 30 -12.06 -26.23 23.48
CA ALA A 30 -11.48 -26.85 22.30
C ALA A 30 -12.30 -26.55 21.03
N LEU A 31 -13.63 -26.52 21.11
CA LEU A 31 -14.51 -26.12 20.02
C LEU A 31 -14.34 -24.63 19.66
N ALA A 32 -14.21 -23.76 20.66
CA ALA A 32 -13.94 -22.34 20.41
C ALA A 32 -12.57 -22.12 19.75
N ASP A 33 -11.54 -22.82 20.22
CA ASP A 33 -10.19 -22.78 19.64
C ASP A 33 -10.20 -23.31 18.19
N TYR A 34 -10.98 -24.35 17.92
CA TYR A 34 -11.17 -24.88 16.57
C TYR A 34 -11.85 -23.89 15.63
N HIS A 35 -12.95 -23.25 16.06
CA HIS A 35 -13.61 -22.22 15.25
C HIS A 35 -12.71 -21.01 14.99
N ASN A 36 -11.91 -20.60 15.97
CA ASN A 36 -10.92 -19.53 15.79
C ASN A 36 -9.83 -19.93 14.79
N LEU A 37 -9.35 -21.17 14.86
CA LEU A 37 -8.38 -21.72 13.91
C LEU A 37 -8.96 -21.78 12.49
N GLU A 38 -10.19 -22.28 12.33
CA GLU A 38 -10.87 -22.37 11.04
C GLU A 38 -10.99 -20.98 10.38
N LYS A 39 -11.42 -19.98 11.15
CA LYS A 39 -11.49 -18.59 10.68
C LYS A 39 -10.11 -18.07 10.27
N ARG A 40 -9.07 -18.33 11.06
CA ARG A 40 -7.70 -17.92 10.74
C ARG A 40 -7.18 -18.58 9.47
N ILE A 41 -7.42 -19.88 9.29
CA ILE A 41 -7.00 -20.61 8.09
C ILE A 41 -7.70 -20.05 6.84
N GLU A 42 -8.97 -19.70 6.95
CA GLU A 42 -9.72 -19.10 5.83
C GLU A 42 -9.16 -17.71 5.45
N GLU A 43 -8.79 -16.90 6.43
CA GLU A 43 -8.11 -15.61 6.21
C GLU A 43 -6.72 -15.79 5.58
N GLU A 44 -5.91 -16.73 6.08
CA GLU A 44 -4.59 -17.07 5.53
C GLU A 44 -4.69 -17.56 4.07
N ARG A 45 -5.69 -18.39 3.76
CA ARG A 45 -5.95 -18.87 2.39
C ARG A 45 -6.29 -17.74 1.44
N LYS A 46 -7.14 -16.81 1.86
CA LYS A 46 -7.47 -15.62 1.06
C LYS A 46 -6.24 -14.76 0.80
N LEU A 47 -5.42 -14.54 1.84
CA LEU A 47 -4.17 -13.80 1.70
C LEU A 47 -3.20 -14.48 0.73
N LEU A 48 -3.01 -15.80 0.86
CA LEU A 48 -2.13 -16.56 -0.04
C LEU A 48 -2.61 -16.52 -1.49
N SER A 49 -3.92 -16.59 -1.72
CA SER A 49 -4.52 -16.46 -3.05
C SER A 49 -4.25 -15.07 -3.64
N LYS A 50 -4.45 -14.00 -2.86
CA LYS A 50 -4.15 -12.63 -3.27
C LYS A 50 -2.67 -12.46 -3.63
N LEU A 51 -1.77 -12.89 -2.75
CA LEU A 51 -0.32 -12.82 -2.97
C LEU A 51 0.11 -13.58 -4.23
N SER A 52 -0.47 -14.75 -4.47
CA SER A 52 -0.16 -15.54 -5.67
C SER A 52 -0.60 -14.83 -6.95
N ALA A 53 -1.78 -14.21 -6.95
CA ALA A 53 -2.26 -13.41 -8.07
C ALA A 53 -1.36 -12.18 -8.30
N THR A 54 -1.00 -11.46 -7.23
CA THR A 54 -0.07 -10.32 -7.25
C THR A 54 1.27 -10.68 -7.91
N LEU A 55 1.90 -11.79 -7.50
CA LEU A 55 3.18 -12.25 -8.07
C LEU A 55 3.07 -12.62 -9.55
N LEU A 56 1.92 -13.15 -9.97
CA LEU A 56 1.68 -13.46 -11.38
C LEU A 56 1.52 -12.17 -12.20
N ILE A 57 0.71 -11.22 -11.70
CA ILE A 57 0.47 -9.92 -12.35
C ILE A 57 1.79 -9.17 -12.50
N GLU A 58 2.62 -9.10 -11.46
CA GLU A 58 3.92 -8.44 -11.50
C GLU A 58 4.82 -8.97 -12.63
N LYS A 59 4.82 -10.28 -12.86
CA LYS A 59 5.55 -10.93 -13.96
C LYS A 59 4.97 -10.65 -15.34
N LEU A 60 3.67 -10.32 -15.43
CA LEU A 60 2.99 -9.97 -16.68
C LEU A 60 3.15 -8.49 -17.05
N LEU A 61 3.39 -7.60 -16.09
CA LEU A 61 3.54 -6.16 -16.36
C LEU A 61 4.62 -5.83 -17.42
N PRO A 62 5.82 -6.46 -17.45
CA PRO A 62 6.79 -6.23 -18.53
C PRO A 62 6.28 -6.61 -19.92
N VAL A 63 5.39 -7.61 -20.01
CA VAL A 63 4.76 -7.99 -21.28
C VAL A 63 3.78 -6.91 -21.71
N LEU A 64 2.97 -6.39 -20.78
CA LEU A 64 2.09 -5.25 -21.05
C LEU A 64 2.89 -4.04 -21.54
N ASP A 65 4.01 -3.70 -20.91
CA ASP A 65 4.86 -2.58 -21.34
C ASP A 65 5.37 -2.77 -22.78
N ASN A 66 5.76 -3.99 -23.14
CA ASN A 66 6.21 -4.30 -24.50
C ASN A 66 5.07 -4.17 -25.52
N LEU A 67 3.86 -4.58 -25.16
CA LEU A 67 2.67 -4.42 -26.01
C LEU A 67 2.31 -2.94 -26.18
N GLU A 68 2.37 -2.13 -25.11
CA GLU A 68 2.16 -0.69 -25.19
C GLU A 68 3.24 -0.01 -26.06
N ASN A 69 4.50 -0.38 -25.89
CA ASN A 69 5.60 0.11 -26.73
C ASN A 69 5.41 -0.29 -28.21
N ALA A 70 5.03 -1.53 -28.47
CA ALA A 70 4.72 -1.98 -29.83
C ALA A 70 3.59 -1.15 -30.43
N GLN A 71 2.54 -0.87 -29.66
CA GLN A 71 1.40 -0.07 -30.10
C GLN A 71 1.77 1.38 -30.46
N ILE A 72 2.70 2.01 -29.73
CA ILE A 72 3.20 3.35 -30.06
C ILE A 72 3.81 3.39 -31.49
N HIS A 73 4.46 2.30 -31.90
CA HIS A 73 5.11 2.20 -33.21
C HIS A 73 4.16 1.72 -34.32
N LEU A 74 3.35 0.70 -34.05
CA LEU A 74 2.47 0.07 -35.05
C LEU A 74 1.20 0.88 -35.28
N LYS A 75 0.63 1.49 -34.23
CA LYS A 75 -0.67 2.18 -34.23
C LYS A 75 -1.79 1.31 -34.81
N ASP A 76 -1.85 0.06 -34.37
CA ASP A 76 -2.82 -0.92 -34.84
C ASP A 76 -4.09 -0.88 -33.98
N GLU A 77 -5.27 -0.83 -34.61
CA GLU A 77 -6.54 -0.76 -33.89
C GLU A 77 -6.88 -2.06 -33.15
N GLY A 78 -6.49 -3.22 -33.70
CA GLY A 78 -6.70 -4.52 -33.07
C GLY A 78 -5.86 -4.67 -31.80
N LEU A 79 -4.59 -4.24 -31.85
CA LEU A 79 -3.71 -4.22 -30.68
C LEU A 79 -4.21 -3.24 -29.61
N GLU A 80 -4.74 -2.08 -30.00
CA GLU A 80 -5.37 -1.13 -29.07
C GLU A 80 -6.53 -1.79 -28.30
N MET A 81 -7.39 -2.53 -29.01
CA MET A 81 -8.52 -3.23 -28.38
C MET A 81 -8.03 -4.28 -27.37
N VAL A 82 -6.98 -5.03 -27.70
CA VAL A 82 -6.40 -6.03 -26.79
C VAL A 82 -5.78 -5.37 -25.56
N LEU A 83 -5.03 -4.28 -25.74
CA LEU A 83 -4.45 -3.52 -24.63
C LEU A 83 -5.54 -2.98 -23.69
N LYS A 84 -6.64 -2.47 -24.25
CA LYS A 84 -7.78 -2.01 -23.45
C LYS A 84 -8.40 -3.15 -22.64
N GLN A 85 -8.69 -4.28 -23.28
CA GLN A 85 -9.23 -5.44 -22.57
C GLN A 85 -8.29 -5.94 -21.48
N PHE A 86 -6.97 -5.94 -21.73
CA PHE A 86 -5.98 -6.31 -20.73
C PHE A 86 -6.03 -5.38 -19.50
N LYS A 87 -6.09 -4.07 -19.73
CA LYS A 87 -6.21 -3.08 -18.65
C LYS A 87 -7.53 -3.19 -17.90
N ASP A 88 -8.63 -3.47 -18.60
CA ASP A 88 -9.94 -3.67 -17.98
C ASP A 88 -9.93 -4.90 -17.05
N ILE A 89 -9.25 -5.98 -17.44
CA ILE A 89 -9.06 -7.18 -16.59
C ILE A 89 -8.22 -6.84 -15.36
N LEU A 90 -7.11 -6.12 -15.53
CA LEU A 90 -6.28 -5.67 -14.41
C LEU A 90 -7.09 -4.82 -13.41
N ALA A 91 -7.92 -3.90 -13.91
CA ALA A 91 -8.77 -3.05 -13.08
C ALA A 91 -9.83 -3.86 -12.31
N GLN A 92 -10.38 -4.93 -12.91
CA GLN A 92 -11.32 -5.83 -12.22
C GLN A 92 -10.65 -6.61 -11.07
N GLU A 93 -9.38 -6.94 -11.21
CA GLU A 93 -8.56 -7.54 -10.14
C GLU A 93 -8.06 -6.52 -9.11
N GLY A 94 -8.46 -5.25 -9.22
CA GLY A 94 -8.11 -4.16 -8.30
C GLY A 94 -6.72 -3.56 -8.55
N VAL A 95 -6.12 -3.81 -9.70
CA VAL A 95 -4.84 -3.24 -10.10
C VAL A 95 -5.06 -1.87 -10.75
N GLU A 96 -4.41 -0.85 -10.20
CA GLU A 96 -4.50 0.53 -10.65
C GLU A 96 -3.14 1.04 -11.13
N GLU A 97 -3.13 1.83 -12.22
CA GLU A 97 -1.94 2.55 -12.68
C GLU A 97 -1.64 3.72 -11.72
N ILE A 98 -0.37 3.92 -11.36
CA ILE A 98 0.07 5.02 -10.49
C ILE A 98 0.18 6.31 -11.32
N PRO A 99 -0.69 7.31 -11.11
CA PRO A 99 -0.65 8.56 -11.86
C PRO A 99 0.60 9.36 -11.47
N SER A 100 1.57 9.40 -12.37
CA SER A 100 2.92 9.91 -12.06
C SER A 100 3.26 11.21 -12.80
N ILE A 101 2.79 11.43 -14.04
CA ILE A 101 3.19 12.63 -14.80
C ILE A 101 2.59 13.89 -14.18
N GLY A 102 3.44 14.87 -13.87
CA GLY A 102 3.03 16.16 -13.31
C GLY A 102 2.74 16.15 -11.80
N THR A 103 2.86 15.01 -11.14
CA THR A 103 2.72 14.90 -9.68
C THR A 103 4.07 15.08 -8.98
N GLN A 104 4.03 15.25 -7.66
CA GLN A 104 5.23 15.33 -6.84
C GLN A 104 5.87 13.94 -6.71
N PHE A 105 7.20 13.88 -6.79
CA PHE A 105 7.93 12.64 -6.60
C PHE A 105 7.78 12.14 -5.16
N ASP A 106 7.24 10.94 -5.04
CA ASP A 106 7.11 10.18 -3.79
C ASP A 106 7.90 8.85 -3.90
N PRO A 107 8.96 8.64 -3.10
CA PRO A 107 9.72 7.39 -3.06
C PRO A 107 8.89 6.13 -2.77
N HIS A 108 7.73 6.26 -2.15
CA HIS A 108 6.85 5.13 -1.88
C HIS A 108 6.22 4.56 -3.16
N PHE A 109 5.97 5.41 -4.16
CA PHE A 109 5.30 5.04 -5.40
C PHE A 109 6.21 5.10 -6.64
N HIS A 110 7.34 5.80 -6.54
CA HIS A 110 8.17 6.17 -7.69
C HIS A 110 9.64 5.82 -7.47
N GLU A 111 10.29 5.38 -8.55
CA GLU A 111 11.73 5.18 -8.65
C GLU A 111 12.30 6.23 -9.62
N ALA A 112 13.06 7.19 -9.09
CA ALA A 112 13.70 8.21 -9.93
C ALA A 112 14.91 7.61 -10.65
N VAL A 113 14.83 7.49 -11.98
CA VAL A 113 15.89 6.92 -12.81
C VAL A 113 16.78 7.99 -13.45
N GLU A 114 16.25 9.20 -13.62
CA GLU A 114 16.96 10.33 -14.20
C GLU A 114 16.50 11.63 -13.54
N ILE A 115 17.43 12.58 -13.38
CA ILE A 115 17.15 13.92 -12.86
C ILE A 115 17.45 14.92 -13.96
N GLN A 116 16.42 15.68 -14.36
CA GLN A 116 16.53 16.75 -15.34
C GLN A 116 16.58 18.10 -14.63
N GLN A 117 17.39 19.04 -15.13
CA GLN A 117 17.38 20.41 -14.62
C GLN A 117 16.21 21.19 -15.21
N GLY A 118 15.50 21.93 -14.37
CA GLY A 118 14.48 22.85 -14.86
C GLY A 118 13.86 23.74 -13.78
N GLY A 119 12.59 24.09 -13.95
CA GLY A 119 11.91 25.17 -13.23
C GLY A 119 11.18 24.75 -11.97
N LYS A 120 10.63 23.52 -11.92
CA LYS A 120 9.93 22.98 -10.76
C LYS A 120 10.80 21.97 -10.04
N ASP A 121 10.83 22.03 -8.72
CA ASP A 121 11.62 21.11 -7.92
C ASP A 121 10.80 19.88 -7.52
N ASN A 122 11.40 18.70 -7.67
CA ASN A 122 10.84 17.42 -7.25
C ASN A 122 9.50 17.04 -7.92
N ILE A 123 9.27 17.50 -9.15
CA ILE A 123 8.10 17.17 -9.98
C ILE A 123 8.48 16.13 -11.02
N ILE A 124 7.60 15.16 -11.25
CA ILE A 124 7.79 14.15 -12.29
C ILE A 124 7.43 14.73 -13.65
N VAL A 125 8.39 14.74 -14.57
CA VAL A 125 8.23 15.28 -15.93
C VAL A 125 7.94 14.21 -16.96
N LYS A 126 8.40 12.98 -16.71
CA LYS A 126 8.22 11.86 -17.64
C LYS A 126 8.16 10.54 -16.89
N VAL A 127 7.32 9.63 -17.38
CA VAL A 127 7.28 8.23 -16.96
C VAL A 127 7.96 7.41 -18.04
N ILE A 128 8.96 6.62 -17.65
CA ILE A 128 9.65 5.67 -18.53
C ILE A 128 8.95 4.32 -18.45
N ILE A 129 8.64 3.86 -17.25
CA ILE A 129 7.89 2.62 -17.00
C ILE A 129 6.77 2.95 -16.04
N LYS A 130 5.55 2.57 -16.39
CA LYS A 130 4.36 2.79 -15.56
C LYS A 130 4.42 1.95 -14.29
N GLY A 131 4.04 2.57 -13.19
CA GLY A 131 3.86 1.91 -11.91
C GLY A 131 2.44 1.39 -11.76
N TYR A 132 2.28 0.32 -11.00
CA TYR A 132 0.98 -0.26 -10.69
C TYR A 132 0.89 -0.61 -9.20
N LYS A 133 -0.31 -0.51 -8.64
CA LYS A 133 -0.61 -0.83 -7.25
C LYS A 133 -1.93 -1.61 -7.13
N ILE A 134 -2.10 -2.34 -6.04
CA ILE A 134 -3.39 -2.92 -5.63
C ILE A 134 -3.71 -2.35 -4.25
N GLU A 135 -4.83 -1.65 -4.12
CA GLU A 135 -5.19 -0.93 -2.89
C GLU A 135 -4.03 0.01 -2.47
N GLU A 136 -3.35 -0.30 -1.37
CA GLU A 136 -2.17 0.42 -0.83
C GLU A 136 -0.83 -0.29 -1.12
N THR A 137 -0.87 -1.49 -1.70
CA THR A 137 0.35 -2.27 -1.98
C THR A 137 0.88 -1.96 -3.37
N VAL A 138 2.09 -1.43 -3.45
CA VAL A 138 2.78 -1.17 -4.72
C VAL A 138 3.27 -2.49 -5.32
N LEU A 139 2.77 -2.83 -6.51
CA LEU A 139 3.25 -3.99 -7.28
C LEU A 139 4.58 -3.69 -7.93
N ARG A 140 4.68 -2.49 -8.53
CA ARG A 140 5.85 -2.02 -9.23
C ARG A 140 5.87 -0.50 -9.18
N HIS A 141 6.98 0.06 -8.72
CA HIS A 141 7.19 1.50 -8.70
C HIS A 141 7.24 2.05 -10.13
N ALA A 142 6.67 3.24 -10.33
CA ALA A 142 6.82 3.93 -11.61
C ALA A 142 8.25 4.44 -11.76
N LYS A 143 8.93 4.08 -12.86
CA LYS A 143 10.25 4.62 -13.17
C LYS A 143 10.10 5.97 -13.84
N VAL A 144 10.58 7.02 -13.20
CA VAL A 144 10.28 8.41 -13.55
C VAL A 144 11.52 9.26 -13.72
N VAL A 145 11.37 10.29 -14.55
CA VAL A 145 12.33 11.40 -14.65
C VAL A 145 11.80 12.54 -13.79
N VAL A 146 12.63 13.04 -12.88
CA VAL A 146 12.26 14.09 -11.93
C VAL A 146 13.00 15.39 -12.28
N GLU A 147 12.29 16.50 -12.22
CA GLU A 147 12.87 17.83 -12.40
C GLU A 147 13.46 18.34 -11.08
N ARG A 148 14.67 18.91 -11.12
CA ARG A 148 15.30 19.61 -10.00
C ARG A 148 15.56 21.06 -10.38
N LYS A 149 15.28 21.97 -9.44
CA LYS A 149 15.59 23.40 -9.62
C LYS A 149 17.11 23.61 -9.71
N LYS A 150 17.55 24.46 -10.64
CA LYS A 150 18.98 24.81 -10.75
C LYS A 150 19.45 25.51 -9.47
N VAL A 151 20.61 25.09 -8.96
CA VAL A 151 21.24 25.64 -7.74
C VAL A 151 21.58 27.14 -7.88
N ALA A 152 21.75 27.64 -9.10
CA ALA A 152 21.96 29.08 -9.34
C ALA A 152 20.74 29.93 -8.92
N ASP A 153 19.52 29.41 -9.12
CA ASP A 153 18.28 30.14 -8.82
C ASP A 153 17.91 30.11 -7.33
N SER A 154 18.39 29.11 -6.58
CA SER A 154 18.17 29.03 -5.12
C SER A 154 19.05 30.02 -4.35
N ILE A 155 20.28 30.29 -4.83
CA ILE A 155 21.18 31.29 -4.23
C ILE A 155 20.62 32.71 -4.43
N GLN A 156 20.06 33.02 -5.61
CA GLN A 156 19.47 34.33 -5.90
C GLN A 156 18.23 34.62 -5.01
N SER A 157 17.39 33.62 -4.73
CA SER A 157 16.23 33.78 -3.85
C SER A 157 16.62 34.01 -2.38
N VAL A 158 17.69 33.36 -1.90
CA VAL A 158 18.18 33.54 -0.52
C VAL A 158 18.90 34.88 -0.34
N GLN A 159 19.62 35.35 -1.36
CA GLN A 159 20.22 36.69 -1.36
C GLN A 159 19.19 37.81 -1.44
N ASN A 160 18.07 37.61 -2.16
CA ASN A 160 16.98 38.58 -2.18
C ASN A 160 16.21 38.65 -0.86
N THR A 161 15.99 37.55 -0.14
CA THR A 161 15.38 37.60 1.20
C THR A 161 16.30 38.26 2.23
N ALA A 162 17.61 38.01 2.17
CA ALA A 162 18.58 38.64 3.07
C ALA A 162 18.77 40.16 2.83
N ASN A 163 18.39 40.66 1.66
CA ASN A 163 18.42 42.10 1.36
C ASN A 163 17.15 42.84 1.80
N ILE A 164 16.02 42.15 1.97
CA ILE A 164 14.75 42.76 2.45
C ILE A 164 14.83 43.02 3.95
N ASP A 165 15.38 42.08 4.73
CA ASP A 165 15.58 42.25 6.19
C ASP A 165 16.55 43.38 6.55
N ASN A 166 17.44 43.79 5.61
CA ASN A 166 18.37 44.90 5.80
C ASN A 166 17.78 46.28 5.39
N GLN A 167 16.62 46.33 4.73
CA GLN A 167 15.96 47.59 4.37
C GLN A 167 14.97 48.07 5.42
N GLU A 168 14.41 47.17 6.26
CA GLU A 168 13.50 47.56 7.34
C GLU A 168 14.19 48.26 8.54
N ASP A 169 15.49 48.06 8.74
CA ASP A 169 16.29 48.71 9.82
C ASP A 169 16.82 50.12 9.45
N GLN A 170 16.56 50.58 8.22
CA GLN A 170 16.89 51.95 7.78
C GLN A 170 15.67 52.89 7.81
N THR A 171 14.45 52.39 7.60
CA THR A 171 13.23 53.22 7.63
C THR A 171 12.78 53.65 9.03
N THR A 172 13.21 52.98 10.10
CA THR A 172 12.84 53.35 11.49
C THR A 172 13.75 54.41 12.11
N LYS A 173 14.85 54.81 11.45
CA LYS A 173 15.81 55.80 11.98
C LYS A 173 15.61 57.23 11.45
N GLU A 174 14.69 57.45 10.51
CA GLU A 174 14.42 58.80 9.97
C GLU A 174 13.20 59.53 10.60
N GLU A 175 12.40 58.88 11.47
CA GLU A 175 11.20 59.50 12.07
C GLU A 175 11.39 60.11 13.48
N THR A 176 12.62 60.27 13.97
CA THR A 176 12.88 60.92 15.28
C THR A 176 13.83 62.11 15.16
N TYR A 177 13.38 63.22 14.56
CA TYR A 177 13.80 64.58 14.95
C TYR A 177 12.81 65.60 14.38
N VAL A 178 11.81 65.95 15.19
CA VAL A 178 11.08 67.23 15.16
C VAL A 178 11.61 68.07 16.32
#